data_AF-A0A3D1U1G7-F1
#
_entry.id   AF-A0A3D1U1G7-F1
#
_cell.length_a   1.000
_cell.length_b   1.000
_cell.length_c   1.000
_cell.angle_alpha   90.00
_cell.angle_beta   90.00
_cell.angle_gamma   90.00
#
_symmetry.space_group_name_H-M   'P 1'
#
loop_
_entity.id
_entity.type
_entity.pdbx_description
1 polymer ?
#
loop_
_entity_poly.entity_id
_entity_poly.type
_entity_poly.pdbx_seq_one_letter_code
_entity_poly.pdbx_strand_id
1 'polypeptide(L)'
;MPEPLMATNTLSALDYRTLGLQPEVPADAVRRAYRDLAQIWHPDRFGDSNEWRGRAEQKMKQINAAYARLCNDLSEHSTRS
;
A
#
# COMPACT_ATOMS: atom_id res chain seq x y z
N MET A 1 -2.18 -21.51 -17.57
CA MET A 1 -2.35 -21.83 -16.14
C MET A 1 -1.05 -22.48 -15.66
N PRO A 2 -0.34 -21.82 -14.75
CA PRO A 2 0.14 -22.53 -13.57
C PRO A 2 -0.30 -21.79 -12.30
N GLU A 3 -0.89 -22.54 -11.37
CA GLU A 3 -1.16 -22.09 -10.00
C GLU A 3 0.04 -22.47 -9.12
N PRO A 4 0.64 -21.53 -8.35
CA PRO A 4 1.43 -21.88 -7.18
C PRO A 4 0.59 -21.69 -5.92
N LEU A 5 0.48 -22.79 -5.18
CA LEU A 5 -0.02 -22.86 -3.82
C LEU A 5 0.86 -22.00 -2.89
N MET A 6 0.48 -20.75 -2.64
CA MET A 6 0.96 -20.00 -1.48
C MET A 6 -0.23 -19.49 -0.67
N ALA A 7 -0.86 -20.44 0.01
CA ALA A 7 -1.75 -20.16 1.12
C ALA A 7 -0.94 -19.77 2.35
N THR A 8 -0.39 -18.56 2.39
CA THR A 8 -0.11 -17.89 3.67
C THR A 8 -0.28 -16.39 3.50
N ASN A 9 -1.38 -15.91 4.10
CA ASN A 9 -1.63 -14.53 4.50
C ASN A 9 -2.56 -13.69 3.59
N THR A 10 -3.82 -14.09 3.53
CA THR A 10 -4.94 -13.34 2.92
C THR A 10 -5.08 -11.90 3.43
N LEU A 11 -4.55 -11.58 4.62
CA LEU A 11 -4.55 -10.23 5.19
C LEU A 11 -3.66 -9.26 4.41
N SER A 12 -2.48 -9.68 3.94
CA SER A 12 -1.58 -8.79 3.22
C SER A 12 -2.07 -8.49 1.79
N ALA A 13 -2.71 -9.46 1.12
CA ALA A 13 -3.24 -9.29 -0.23
C ALA A 13 -4.29 -8.16 -0.35
N LEU A 14 -5.08 -7.94 0.71
CA LEU A 14 -6.04 -6.83 0.79
C LEU A 14 -5.35 -5.47 0.93
N ASP A 15 -4.28 -5.40 1.72
CA ASP A 15 -3.49 -4.17 1.88
C ASP A 15 -2.70 -3.86 0.59
N TYR A 16 -2.13 -4.86 -0.09
CA TYR A 16 -1.53 -4.69 -1.42
C TYR A 16 -2.56 -4.14 -2.42
N ARG A 17 -3.78 -4.68 -2.46
CA ARG A 17 -4.87 -4.15 -3.29
C ARG A 17 -5.25 -2.70 -2.95
N THR A 18 -5.19 -2.32 -1.67
CA THR A 18 -5.45 -0.93 -1.23
C THR A 18 -4.43 0.04 -1.81
N LEU A 19 -3.19 -0.42 -2.00
CA LEU A 19 -2.10 0.32 -2.66
C LEU A 19 -2.10 0.14 -4.19
N GLY A 20 -3.04 -0.62 -4.76
CA GLY A 20 -3.06 -0.93 -6.20
C GLY A 20 -1.95 -1.88 -6.65
N LEU A 21 -1.41 -2.67 -5.73
CA LEU A 21 -0.30 -3.59 -5.95
C LEU A 21 -0.75 -5.05 -5.98
N GLN A 22 0.05 -5.89 -6.65
CA GLN A 22 -0.16 -7.33 -6.66
C GLN A 22 0.40 -7.98 -5.38
N PRO A 23 -0.23 -9.05 -4.87
CA PRO A 23 0.10 -9.67 -3.57
C PRO A 23 1.47 -10.38 -3.48
N GLU A 24 2.36 -10.21 -4.44
CA GLU A 24 3.71 -10.81 -4.48
C GLU A 24 4.80 -9.77 -4.75
N VAL A 25 4.47 -8.48 -4.71
CA VAL A 25 5.46 -7.45 -4.97
C VAL A 25 6.40 -7.27 -3.78
N PRO A 26 7.72 -7.10 -4.01
CA PRO A 26 8.66 -6.92 -2.92
C PRO A 26 8.41 -5.60 -2.18
N ALA A 27 8.85 -5.53 -0.92
CA ALA A 27 8.80 -4.33 -0.08
C ALA A 27 9.29 -3.05 -0.79
N ASP A 28 10.26 -3.21 -1.69
CA ASP A 28 10.81 -2.12 -2.50
C ASP A 28 9.79 -1.56 -3.50
N ALA A 29 8.95 -2.41 -4.10
CA ALA A 29 7.84 -2.01 -4.95
C ALA A 29 6.72 -1.34 -4.14
N VAL A 30 6.45 -1.82 -2.91
CA VAL A 30 5.51 -1.17 -1.97
C VAL A 30 5.96 0.26 -1.66
N ARG A 31 7.26 0.45 -1.35
CA ARG A 31 7.85 1.78 -1.12
C ARG A 31 7.77 2.69 -2.34
N ARG A 32 7.98 2.15 -3.55
CA ARG A 32 7.82 2.90 -4.81
C ARG A 32 6.38 3.36 -5.01
N ALA A 33 5.41 2.45 -4.92
CA ALA A 33 4.00 2.78 -5.09
C ALA A 33 3.50 3.78 -4.04
N TYR A 34 3.95 3.63 -2.79
CA TYR A 34 3.67 4.61 -1.74
C TYR A 34 4.13 6.02 -2.14
N ARG A 35 5.36 6.17 -2.66
CA ARG A 35 5.88 7.47 -3.12
C ARG A 35 5.11 8.02 -4.31
N ASP A 36 4.77 7.17 -5.28
CA ASP A 36 3.96 7.55 -6.43
C ASP A 36 2.58 8.04 -6.00
N LEU A 37 1.89 7.28 -5.15
CA LEU A 37 0.60 7.65 -4.61
C LEU A 37 0.68 8.91 -3.75
N ALA A 38 1.71 9.08 -2.94
CA ALA A 38 1.92 10.29 -2.14
C ALA A 38 2.14 11.53 -3.02
N GLN A 39 2.82 11.40 -4.16
CA GLN A 39 2.95 12.48 -5.15
C GLN A 39 1.63 12.74 -5.90
N ILE A 40 0.82 11.71 -6.16
CA ILE A 40 -0.49 11.88 -6.81
C ILE A 40 -1.48 12.54 -5.86
N TRP A 41 -1.52 12.09 -4.60
CA TRP A 41 -2.41 12.58 -3.56
C TRP A 41 -1.81 13.72 -2.72
N HIS A 42 -0.80 14.43 -3.23
CA HIS A 42 -0.18 15.53 -2.50
C HIS A 42 -1.11 16.75 -2.45
N PRO A 43 -1.46 17.29 -1.27
CA PRO A 43 -2.42 18.40 -1.14
C PRO A 43 -2.00 19.65 -1.91
N ASP A 44 -0.69 19.85 -2.10
CA ASP A 44 -0.12 20.94 -2.91
C ASP A 44 -0.60 20.91 -4.38
N ARG A 45 -0.86 19.72 -4.93
CA ARG A 45 -1.40 19.57 -6.30
C ARG A 45 -2.89 19.91 -6.40
N PHE A 46 -3.60 19.93 -5.29
CA PHE A 46 -5.06 20.12 -5.26
C PHE A 46 -5.48 21.54 -4.88
N GLY A 47 -4.53 22.43 -4.56
CA GLY A 47 -4.78 23.85 -4.30
C GLY A 47 -5.85 24.11 -3.22
N ASP A 48 -6.60 25.22 -3.37
CA ASP A 48 -7.68 25.65 -2.45
C ASP A 48 -8.96 24.81 -2.53
N SER A 49 -8.99 23.74 -3.34
CA SER A 49 -10.18 22.90 -3.43
C SER A 49 -10.32 22.01 -2.20
N ASN A 50 -11.09 22.48 -1.22
CA ASN A 50 -11.35 21.79 0.04
C ASN A 50 -11.81 20.33 -0.14
N GLU A 51 -12.62 20.04 -1.17
CA GLU A 51 -13.08 18.67 -1.45
C GLU A 51 -11.94 17.72 -1.85
N TRP A 52 -11.05 18.19 -2.72
CA TRP A 52 -9.90 17.40 -3.17
C TRP A 52 -8.88 17.23 -2.04
N ARG A 53 -8.68 18.25 -1.20
CA ARG A 53 -7.83 18.18 -0.01
C ARG A 53 -8.32 17.12 0.97
N GLY A 54 -9.63 17.09 1.26
CA GLY A 54 -10.24 16.08 2.13
C GLY A 54 -10.11 14.66 1.57
N ARG A 55 -10.34 14.48 0.26
CA ARG A 55 -10.15 13.18 -0.41
C ARG A 55 -8.70 12.72 -0.39
N ALA A 56 -7.78 13.64 -0.67
CA ALA A 56 -6.34 13.38 -0.67
C ALA A 56 -5.87 12.96 0.72
N GLU A 57 -6.27 13.66 1.78
CA GLU A 57 -5.93 13.32 3.15
C GLU A 57 -6.46 11.93 3.54
N GLN A 58 -7.71 11.63 3.17
CA GLN A 58 -8.31 10.33 3.44
C GLN A 58 -7.63 9.19 2.68
N LYS A 59 -7.24 9.43 1.42
CA LYS A 59 -6.46 8.46 0.63
C LYS A 59 -5.07 8.26 1.21
N MET A 60 -4.36 9.33 1.53
CA MET A 60 -3.04 9.28 2.16
C MET A 60 -3.08 8.48 3.46
N LYS A 61 -4.14 8.66 4.27
CA LYS A 61 -4.35 7.90 5.51
C LYS A 61 -4.56 6.40 5.25
N GLN A 62 -5.33 6.03 4.23
CA GLN A 62 -5.51 4.62 3.82
C GLN A 62 -4.19 4.00 3.34
N ILE A 63 -3.45 4.74 2.51
CA ILE A 63 -2.15 4.34 1.96
C ILE A 63 -1.13 4.12 3.09
N ASN A 64 -1.04 5.04 4.04
CA ASN A 64 -0.17 4.93 5.21
C ASN A 64 -0.53 3.71 6.08
N ALA A 65 -1.83 3.50 6.33
CA ALA A 65 -2.28 2.36 7.12
C ALA A 65 -1.96 1.02 6.44
N ALA A 66 -2.20 0.90 5.13
CA ALA A 66 -1.85 -0.28 4.36
C ALA A 66 -0.33 -0.51 4.33
N TYR A 67 0.46 0.55 4.10
CA TYR A 67 1.92 0.48 4.11
C TYR A 67 2.47 -0.01 5.46
N ALA A 68 1.94 0.51 6.58
CA ALA A 68 2.37 0.09 7.91
C ALA A 68 2.05 -1.39 8.18
N ARG A 69 0.86 -1.86 7.79
CA ARG A 69 0.47 -3.27 7.91
C ARG A 69 1.35 -4.17 7.07
N LEU A 70 1.60 -3.82 5.81
CA LEU A 70 2.50 -4.56 4.94
C LEU A 70 3.93 -4.60 5.48
N CYS A 71 4.43 -3.49 6.01
CA CYS A 71 5.78 -3.45 6.56
C CYS A 71 5.92 -4.36 7.80
N ASN A 72 4.90 -4.44 8.64
CA ASN A 72 4.85 -5.37 9.77
C ASN A 72 4.82 -6.82 9.29
N ASP A 73 3.95 -7.13 8.33
CA ASP A 73 3.81 -8.47 7.76
C ASP A 73 5.09 -8.99 7.11
N LEU A 74 5.75 -8.13 6.31
CA LEU A 74 7.05 -8.42 5.69
C LEU A 74 8.16 -8.67 6.73
N SER A 75 8.08 -8.02 7.89
CA SER A 75 9.04 -8.23 8.98
C SER A 75 8.82 -9.57 9.70
N GLU A 76 7.56 -9.98 9.93
CA GLU A 76 7.24 -11.24 10.62
C GLU A 76 7.51 -12.48 9.76
N HIS A 77 7.37 -12.37 8.43
CA HIS A 77 7.71 -13.45 7.51
C HIS A 77 9.23 -13.71 7.41
N SER A 78 10.07 -12.75 7.81
CA SER A 78 11.53 -12.87 7.76
C SER A 78 12.13 -13.60 8.97
N THR A 79 11.38 -13.74 10.08
CA THR A 79 11.85 -14.34 11.34
C THR A 79 11.37 -15.78 11.56
N ARG A 80 10.76 -16.41 10.54
CA ARG A 80 10.33 -17.81 10.57
C ARG A 80 11.28 -18.65 9.70
N SER A 81 12.52 -18.81 10.16
CA SER A 81 13.51 -19.74 9.59
C SER A 81 14.26 -20.42 10.71
#